data_AF-A0A536QA86-F1
#
_entry.id   AF-A0A536QA86-F1
#
_cell.length_a   1.000
_cell.length_b   1.000
_cell.length_c   1.000
_cell.angle_alpha   90.00
_cell.angle_beta   90.00
_cell.angle_gamma   90.00
#
_symmetry.space_group_name_H-M   'P 1'
#
loop_
_entity.id
_entity.type
_entity.pdbx_description
1 polymer ?
#
loop_
_entity_poly.entity_id
_entity_poly.type
_entity_poly.pdbx_seq_one_letter_code
_entity_poly.pdbx_strand_id
1 'polypeptide(L)'
;MPGAKGHTSLVVSRDRGRVRDWGSELEREGVRVVRCAARNCPQLGGGVCDVLAGADAAVYDEETLDPELFLGLVRARLRPTVLFARDIPRDGRHHAKFTRVLDHRGAATIFPHLR
;
A
#
# COMPACT_ATOMS: atom_id res chain seq x y z
N MET A 1 0.67 -6.88 -30.06
CA MET A 1 1.56 -7.36 -28.98
C MET A 1 0.78 -7.27 -27.67
N PRO A 2 0.63 -8.35 -26.89
CA PRO A 2 -0.03 -8.25 -25.59
C PRO A 2 0.84 -7.37 -24.70
N GLY A 3 0.34 -6.18 -24.37
CA GLY A 3 1.09 -5.14 -23.68
C GLY A 3 1.60 -5.63 -22.33
N ALA A 4 2.88 -5.35 -22.05
CA ALA A 4 3.44 -5.56 -20.72
C ALA A 4 2.52 -4.87 -19.71
N LYS A 5 1.85 -5.65 -18.84
CA LYS A 5 1.03 -5.10 -17.76
C LYS A 5 1.99 -4.36 -16.83
N GLY A 6 2.00 -3.03 -16.92
CA GLY A 6 2.73 -2.21 -15.95
C GLY A 6 2.15 -2.48 -14.56
N HIS A 7 3.03 -2.79 -13.60
CA HIS A 7 2.63 -3.03 -12.22
C HIS A 7 1.96 -1.78 -11.65
N THR A 8 0.77 -1.95 -11.07
CA THR A 8 0.00 -0.88 -10.44
C THR A 8 0.05 -1.02 -8.92
N SER A 9 0.49 0.03 -8.23
CA SER A 9 0.49 0.09 -6.77
C SER A 9 -0.44 1.17 -6.24
N LEU A 10 -1.23 0.83 -5.22
CA LEU A 10 -2.03 1.77 -4.46
C LEU A 10 -1.23 2.25 -3.24
N VAL A 11 -0.98 3.55 -3.10
CA VAL A 11 -0.38 4.13 -1.90
C VAL A 11 -1.48 4.75 -1.02
N VAL A 12 -1.56 4.29 0.22
CA VAL A 12 -2.60 4.66 1.19
C VAL A 12 -1.97 5.24 2.45
N SER A 13 -2.20 6.53 2.70
CA SER A 13 -1.84 7.20 3.96
C SER A 13 -2.77 8.38 4.21
N ARG A 14 -2.99 8.74 5.47
CA ARG A 14 -3.69 9.98 5.83
C ARG A 14 -2.79 11.22 5.66
N ASP A 15 -1.47 11.02 5.59
CA ASP A 15 -0.48 12.07 5.37
C ASP A 15 -0.27 12.32 3.87
N ARG A 16 -0.56 13.55 3.42
CA ARG A 16 -0.45 13.92 2.00
C ARG A 16 1.00 13.98 1.50
N GLY A 17 1.96 14.29 2.37
CA GLY A 17 3.38 14.30 2.06
C GLY A 17 3.87 12.89 1.75
N ARG A 18 3.52 11.92 2.60
CA ARG A 18 3.85 10.49 2.39
C ARG A 18 3.22 9.93 1.12
N VAL A 19 1.92 10.17 0.91
CA VAL A 19 1.22 9.74 -0.33
C VAL A 19 1.91 10.27 -1.58
N ARG A 20 2.34 11.54 -1.55
CA ARG A 20 3.03 12.16 -2.68
C ARG A 20 4.42 11.54 -2.86
N ASP A 21 5.25 11.56 -1.84
CA ASP A 21 6.67 11.25 -1.94
C ASP A 21 6.91 9.76 -2.18
N TRP A 22 6.26 8.87 -1.42
CA TRP A 22 6.33 7.41 -1.64
C TRP A 22 5.78 7.02 -3.01
N GLY A 23 4.70 7.70 -3.45
CA GLY A 23 4.15 7.49 -4.78
C GLY A 23 5.14 7.90 -5.87
N SER A 24 5.83 9.02 -5.72
CA SER A 24 6.85 9.46 -6.66
C SER A 24 8.09 8.57 -6.68
N GLU A 25 8.46 7.91 -5.57
CA GLU A 25 9.53 6.91 -5.55
C GLU A 25 9.16 5.69 -6.39
N LEU A 26 7.98 5.12 -6.16
CA LEU A 26 7.48 3.98 -6.95
C LEU A 26 7.34 4.31 -8.44
N GLU A 27 6.88 5.52 -8.79
CA GLU A 27 6.80 5.96 -10.18
C GLU A 27 8.16 6.03 -10.87
N ARG A 28 9.24 6.40 -10.16
CA ARG A 28 10.61 6.37 -10.71
C ARG A 28 11.10 4.96 -11.01
N GLU A 29 10.61 3.97 -10.25
CA GLU A 29 10.86 2.55 -10.48
C GLU A 29 9.96 1.96 -11.59
N GLY A 30 9.18 2.79 -12.29
CA GLY A 30 8.32 2.36 -13.39
C GLY A 30 6.97 1.77 -12.97
N VAL A 31 6.58 1.91 -11.70
CA VAL A 31 5.28 1.45 -11.17
C VAL A 31 4.22 2.50 -11.43
N ARG A 32 3.05 2.09 -11.93
CA ARG A 32 1.88 2.97 -12.02
C ARG A 32 1.30 3.16 -10.62
N VAL A 33 1.23 4.39 -10.13
CA VAL A 33 0.73 4.65 -8.77
C VAL A 33 -0.67 5.23 -8.75
N VAL A 34 -1.53 4.64 -7.92
CA VAL A 34 -2.79 5.24 -7.47
C VAL A 34 -2.60 5.74 -6.05
N ARG A 35 -3.05 6.95 -5.76
CA ARG A 35 -2.86 7.63 -4.47
C ARG A 35 -4.19 7.72 -3.73
N CYS A 36 -4.23 7.33 -2.46
CA CYS A 36 -5.46 7.31 -1.66
C CYS A 36 -5.22 7.85 -0.24
N ALA A 37 -6.12 8.71 0.23
CA ALA A 37 -6.05 9.32 1.55
C ALA A 37 -6.74 8.50 2.66
N ALA A 38 -7.32 7.34 2.34
CA ALA A 38 -8.05 6.45 3.25
C ALA A 38 -9.18 7.08 4.10
N ARG A 39 -9.71 8.25 3.71
CA ARG A 39 -10.75 8.96 4.50
C ARG A 39 -12.11 8.26 4.51
N ASN A 40 -12.51 7.69 3.38
CA ASN A 40 -13.79 6.97 3.20
C ASN A 40 -13.51 5.58 2.61
N CYS A 41 -12.75 4.74 3.30
CA CYS A 41 -12.35 3.44 2.77
C CYS A 41 -13.52 2.44 2.85
N PRO A 42 -14.02 1.90 1.72
CA PRO A 42 -15.13 0.94 1.73
C PRO A 42 -14.84 -0.33 2.55
N GLN A 43 -13.56 -0.68 2.73
CA GLN A 43 -13.12 -1.82 3.54
C GLN A 43 -13.51 -1.70 5.02
N LEU A 44 -13.67 -0.47 5.54
CA LEU A 44 -14.12 -0.24 6.92
C LEU A 44 -15.58 -0.68 7.12
N GLY A 45 -16.42 -0.53 6.10
CA GLY A 45 -17.83 -0.96 6.12
C GLY A 45 -18.05 -2.40 5.63
N GLY A 46 -16.98 -3.17 5.40
CA GLY A 46 -17.07 -4.51 4.79
C GLY A 46 -17.41 -4.50 3.30
N GLY A 47 -17.32 -3.35 2.64
CA GLY A 47 -17.57 -3.18 1.21
C GLY A 47 -16.38 -3.55 0.33
N VAL A 48 -16.60 -3.54 -0.99
CA VAL A 48 -15.56 -3.74 -1.99
C VAL A 48 -14.94 -2.40 -2.38
N CYS A 49 -13.62 -2.38 -2.55
CA CYS A 49 -12.91 -1.23 -3.10
C CYS A 49 -12.27 -1.65 -4.43
N ASP A 50 -12.87 -1.25 -5.56
CA ASP A 50 -12.39 -1.67 -6.88
C ASP A 50 -10.98 -1.19 -7.19
N VAL A 51 -10.60 -0.03 -6.64
CA VAL A 51 -9.23 0.50 -6.73
C VAL A 51 -8.23 -0.43 -6.05
N LEU A 52 -8.58 -0.96 -4.87
CA LEU A 52 -7.74 -1.92 -4.17
C LEU A 52 -7.72 -3.26 -4.91
N ALA A 53 -8.87 -3.74 -5.39
CA ALA A 53 -9.00 -5.01 -6.09
C ALA A 53 -8.29 -5.03 -7.46
N GLY A 54 -8.16 -3.87 -8.11
CA GLY A 54 -7.48 -3.71 -9.39
C GLY A 54 -5.98 -3.42 -9.30
N ALA A 55 -5.42 -3.26 -8.10
CA ALA A 55 -3.99 -3.05 -7.90
C ALA A 55 -3.23 -4.38 -7.87
N ASP A 56 -1.95 -4.38 -8.21
CA ASP A 56 -1.05 -5.53 -8.02
C ASP A 56 -0.50 -5.55 -6.58
N ALA A 57 -0.24 -4.36 -6.02
CA ALA A 57 0.19 -4.16 -4.64
C ALA A 57 -0.50 -2.94 -4.00
N ALA A 58 -0.57 -2.92 -2.67
CA ALA A 58 -1.03 -1.75 -1.92
C ALA A 58 -0.08 -1.44 -0.76
N VAL A 59 0.50 -0.24 -0.75
CA VAL A 59 1.34 0.27 0.32
C VAL A 59 0.48 1.03 1.32
N TYR A 60 0.35 0.52 2.53
CA TYR A 60 -0.35 1.16 3.64
C TYR A 60 0.63 1.76 4.64
N ASP A 61 0.41 3.01 4.99
CA ASP A 61 1.11 3.67 6.08
C ASP A 61 0.67 3.10 7.43
N GLU A 62 1.54 2.32 8.05
CA GLU A 62 1.31 1.64 9.32
C GLU A 62 1.08 2.63 10.47
N GLU A 63 1.63 3.84 10.40
CA GLU A 63 1.51 4.84 11.46
C GLU A 63 0.14 5.56 11.43
N THR A 64 -0.54 5.55 10.28
CA THR A 64 -1.88 6.14 10.12
C THR A 64 -2.98 5.12 9.89
N LEU A 65 -2.63 3.82 9.87
CA LEU A 65 -3.56 2.71 9.71
C LEU A 65 -4.37 2.48 10.99
N ASP A 66 -5.68 2.56 10.85
CA ASP A 66 -6.61 2.23 11.92
C ASP A 66 -6.69 0.70 12.12
N PRO A 67 -6.76 0.19 13.37
CA PRO A 67 -6.95 -1.24 13.64
C PRO A 67 -8.16 -1.87 12.92
N GLU A 68 -9.27 -1.15 12.78
CA GLU A 68 -10.45 -1.61 12.05
C GLU A 68 -10.16 -1.78 10.56
N LEU A 69 -9.39 -0.86 9.98
CA LEU A 69 -8.95 -0.95 8.59
C LEU A 69 -8.01 -2.14 8.38
N PHE A 70 -7.10 -2.39 9.33
CA PHE A 70 -6.25 -3.57 9.30
C PHE A 70 -7.07 -4.86 9.29
N LEU A 71 -8.07 -4.98 10.18
CA LEU A 71 -8.96 -6.14 10.22
C LEU A 71 -9.79 -6.27 8.94
N GLY A 72 -10.25 -5.16 8.37
CA GLY A 72 -10.92 -5.13 7.06
C GLY A 72 -10.05 -5.73 5.95
N LEU A 73 -8.78 -5.33 5.89
CA LEU A 73 -7.81 -5.84 4.90
C LEU A 73 -7.52 -7.34 5.06
N VAL A 74 -7.40 -7.82 6.30
CA VAL A 74 -7.19 -9.25 6.58
C VAL A 74 -8.40 -10.08 6.11
N ARG A 75 -9.62 -9.55 6.28
CA ARG A 75 -10.87 -10.22 5.91
C ARG A 75 -11.26 -10.05 4.44
N ALA A 76 -10.63 -9.12 3.71
CA ALA A 76 -10.93 -8.87 2.31
C ALA A 76 -10.69 -10.13 1.45
N ARG A 77 -11.73 -10.58 0.74
CA ARG A 77 -11.68 -11.77 -0.13
C ARG A 77 -10.78 -11.58 -1.35
N LEU A 78 -10.78 -10.39 -1.92
CA LEU A 78 -9.92 -9.99 -3.03
C LEU A 78 -8.97 -8.93 -2.50
N ARG A 79 -7.71 -9.30 -2.30
CA ARG A 79 -6.67 -8.34 -1.91
C ARG A 79 -5.43 -8.49 -2.80
N PRO A 80 -4.81 -7.37 -3.19
CA PRO A 80 -3.45 -7.40 -3.70
C PRO A 80 -2.47 -7.78 -2.59
N THR A 81 -1.18 -7.89 -2.93
CA THR A 81 -0.13 -7.90 -1.90
C THR A 81 -0.17 -6.58 -1.14
N VAL A 82 -0.44 -6.62 0.16
CA VAL A 82 -0.44 -5.43 1.01
C VAL A 82 0.93 -5.30 1.68
N LEU A 83 1.60 -4.17 1.46
CA LEU A 83 2.86 -3.80 2.08
C LEU A 83 2.56 -2.76 3.16
N PHE A 84 2.92 -3.03 4.40
CA PHE A 84 2.90 -2.02 5.45
C PHE A 84 4.24 -1.29 5.45
N ALA A 85 4.17 0.03 5.46
CA ALA A 85 5.34 0.89 5.49
C ALA A 85 5.27 1.86 6.66
N ARG A 86 6.44 2.17 7.21
CA ARG A 86 6.63 3.30 8.12
C ARG A 86 7.45 4.37 7.42
N ASP A 87 7.28 5.60 7.87
CA ASP A 87 8.01 6.72 7.33
C ASP A 87 9.43 6.78 7.87
N ILE A 88 10.38 7.07 6.97
CA ILE A 88 11.73 7.49 7.31
C ILE A 88 11.98 8.85 6.64
N PRO A 89 11.76 9.95 7.35
CA PRO A 89 12.10 11.27 6.82
C PRO A 89 13.61 11.38 6.58
N ARG A 90 14.01 11.70 5.35
CA ARG A 90 15.40 11.92 4.96
C ARG A 90 15.47 12.86 3.77
N ASP A 91 16.50 13.72 3.72
CA ASP A 91 16.77 14.65 2.60
C ASP A 91 15.57 15.58 2.31
N GLY A 92 14.81 15.95 3.36
CA GLY A 92 13.63 16.79 3.27
C GLY A 92 12.41 16.11 2.63
N ARG A 93 12.40 14.78 2.51
CA ARG A 93 11.31 13.99 1.91
C ARG A 93 10.95 12.79 2.78
N HIS A 94 9.76 12.23 2.55
CA HIS A 94 9.31 10.99 3.17
C HIS A 94 9.72 9.79 2.32
N HIS A 95 10.22 8.74 2.98
CA HIS A 95 10.63 7.48 2.34
C HIS A 95 9.87 6.32 2.97
N ALA A 96 9.39 5.38 2.16
CA ALA A 96 8.69 4.20 2.66
C ALA A 96 9.68 3.12 3.10
N LYS A 97 9.70 2.78 4.40
CA LYS A 97 10.34 1.56 4.88
C LYS A 97 9.31 0.46 5.07
N PHE A 98 9.35 -0.56 4.23
CA PHE A 98 8.48 -1.72 4.37
C PHE A 98 8.81 -2.52 5.63
N THR A 99 7.80 -2.77 6.44
CA THR A 99 7.91 -3.48 7.73
C THR A 99 7.27 -4.86 7.69
N ARG A 100 6.14 -5.00 6.97
CA ARG A 100 5.31 -6.22 6.97
C ARG A 100 4.64 -6.41 5.62
N VAL A 101 4.35 -7.66 5.27
CA VAL A 101 3.53 -8.03 4.11
C VAL A 101 2.29 -8.78 4.58
N LEU A 102 1.16 -8.49 3.95
CA LEU A 102 -0.04 -9.33 3.99
C LEU A 102 -0.32 -9.77 2.55
N ASP A 103 -0.03 -11.04 2.26
CA ASP A 103 -0.26 -11.65 0.95
C ASP A 103 -1.48 -12.59 0.99
N HIS A 104 -1.73 -13.31 -0.09
CA HIS A 104 -2.84 -14.27 -0.24
C HIS A 104 -2.68 -15.54 0.62
N ARG A 105 -1.48 -15.83 1.15
CA ARG A 105 -1.20 -16.95 2.05
C ARG A 105 -1.28 -16.58 3.53
N GLY A 106 -1.22 -15.29 3.86
CA GLY A 106 -1.36 -14.79 5.24
C GLY A 106 -0.54 -13.53 5.49
N ALA A 107 -0.46 -13.09 6.75
CA ALA A 107 0.45 -12.02 7.15
C ALA A 107 1.85 -12.60 7.37
N ALA A 108 2.85 -12.12 6.63
CA ALA A 108 4.26 -12.43 6.84
C ALA A 108 4.99 -11.16 7.32
N THR A 109 5.77 -11.28 8.40
CA THR A 109 6.68 -10.20 8.79
C THR A 109 7.85 -10.20 7.79
N ILE A 110 8.12 -9.07 7.13
CA ILE A 110 9.32 -8.96 6.30
C ILE A 110 10.49 -8.81 7.25
N PHE A 111 11.27 -9.89 7.44
CA PHE A 111 12.58 -9.75 8.07
C PHE A 111 13.52 -9.07 7.06
N PRO A 112 14.27 -8.02 7.46
CA PRO A 112 15.05 -7.16 6.55
C PRO A 112 16.37 -7.81 6.06
N HIS A 113 16.36 -9.11 5.75
CA HIS A 113 17.55 -9.84 5.29
C HIS A 113 17.55 -10.18 3.80
N LEU A 114 16.57 -9.71 3.03
CA LEU A 114 16.64 -9.78 1.58
C LEU A 114 17.40 -8.55 1.06
N ARG A 115 18.71 -8.79 0.90
CA ARG A 115 19.70 -7.95 0.20
C ARG A 115 19.30 -7.68 -1.25
#